data_AF-A0A1X7K510-F1
#
_entry.id   AF-A0A1X7K510-F1
#
_cell.length_a   1.000
_cell.length_b   1.000
_cell.length_c   1.000
_cell.angle_alpha   90.00
_cell.angle_beta   90.00
_cell.angle_gamma   90.00
#
_symmetry.space_group_name_H-M   'P 1'
#
loop_
_entity.id
_entity.type
_entity.pdbx_description
1 polymer ?
#
loop_
_entity_poly.entity_id
_entity_poly.type
_entity_poly.pdbx_seq_one_letter_code
_entity_poly.pdbx_strand_id
1 'polypeptide(L)' 'MDKKTRYLLILIGFLSVATGIYGAFKTGEIIDSFSGVIIGLSIVVIALIERNKKS' A
#
# COMPACT_ATOMS: atom_id res chain seq x y z
N MET A 1 -1.70 -15.98 -6.51
CA MET A 1 -0.61 -15.73 -5.54
C MET A 1 -0.51 -16.78 -4.45
N ASP A 2 0.71 -17.14 -4.06
CA ASP A 2 0.97 -17.87 -2.84
C ASP A 2 0.65 -17.04 -1.60
N LYS A 3 0.27 -17.70 -0.49
CA LYS A 3 -0.06 -17.03 0.78
C LYS A 3 1.08 -16.12 1.25
N LYS A 4 2.34 -16.54 1.07
CA LYS A 4 3.54 -15.76 1.45
C LYS A 4 3.64 -14.45 0.65
N THR A 5 3.50 -14.51 -0.67
CA THR A 5 3.54 -13.33 -1.55
C THR A 5 2.42 -12.33 -1.19
N ARG A 6 1.25 -12.84 -0.79
CA ARG A 6 0.12 -11.99 -0.38
C ARG A 6 0.37 -11.22 0.91
N TYR A 7 0.88 -11.89 1.94
CA TYR A 7 1.25 -11.19 3.18
C TYR A 7 2.37 -10.16 2.95
N LEU A 8 3.31 -10.48 2.06
CA LEU A 8 4.40 -9.58 1.69
C LEU A 8 3.87 -8.33 0.96
N LEU A 9 2.92 -8.46 0.04
CA LEU A 9 2.28 -7.31 -0.62
C LEU A 9 1.46 -6.45 0.34
N ILE A 10 0.73 -7.06 1.28
CA ILE A 10 -0.01 -6.32 2.31
C ILE A 10 0.97 -5.53 3.19
N LEU A 11 2.08 -6.15 3.60
CA LEU A 11 3.12 -5.50 4.39
C LEU A 11 3.75 -4.31 3.64
N ILE A 12 4.10 -4.51 2.36
CA ILE A 12 4.63 -3.43 1.50
C ILE A 12 3.63 -2.29 1.36
N GLY A 13 2.35 -2.61 1.12
CA GLY A 13 1.30 -1.60 1.04
C GLY A 13 1.17 -0.79 2.32
N PHE A 14 1.21 -1.44 3.48
CA PHE A 14 1.15 -0.78 4.79
C PHE A 14 2.37 0.10 5.06
N LEU A 15 3.58 -0.40 4.75
CA LEU A 15 4.82 0.38 4.85
C LEU A 15 4.81 1.59 3.94
N SER A 16 4.31 1.46 2.71
CA SER A 16 4.22 2.55 1.74
C SER A 16 3.27 3.65 2.22
N VAL A 17 2.11 3.28 2.77
CA VAL A 17 1.17 4.24 3.42
C VAL A 17 1.82 4.91 4.62
N ALA A 18 2.48 4.14 5.51
CA ALA A 18 3.13 4.69 6.70
C ALA A 18 4.26 5.67 6.34
N THR A 19 5.06 5.36 5.32
CA THR A 19 6.15 6.21 4.85
C THR A 19 5.60 7.47 4.16
N GLY A 20 4.53 7.34 3.38
CA GLY A 20 3.83 8.50 2.79
C GLY A 20 3.28 9.44 3.86
N ILE A 21 2.60 8.91 4.87
CA ILE A 21 2.08 9.72 6.00
C ILE A 21 3.24 10.39 6.75
N TYR A 22 4.30 9.65 7.08
CA TYR A 22 5.47 10.20 7.76
C TYR A 22 6.17 11.29 6.95
N GLY A 23 6.31 11.10 5.63
CA GLY A 23 6.82 12.09 4.69
C GLY A 23 5.99 13.37 4.74
N ALA A 24 4.66 13.25 4.63
CA ALA A 24 3.75 14.39 4.64
C ALA A 24 3.89 15.25 5.91
N PHE A 25 4.00 14.59 7.07
CA PHE A 25 4.16 15.28 8.36
C PHE A 25 5.54 15.94 8.50
N LYS A 26 6.58 15.41 7.87
CA LYS A 26 7.96 15.87 8.06
C LYS A 26 8.40 16.93 7.05
N THR A 27 7.97 16.83 5.80
CA THR A 27 8.36 17.77 4.73
C THR A 27 7.30 18.83 4.45
N GLY A 28 6.05 18.63 4.88
CA GLY A 28 4.94 19.53 4.54
C GLY A 28 4.49 19.46 3.08
N GLU A 29 5.17 18.64 2.26
CA GLU A 29 4.85 18.36 0.88
C GLU A 29 3.79 17.26 0.82
N ILE A 30 2.56 17.67 1.10
CA ILE A 30 1.39 16.81 1.15
C ILE A 30 1.19 16.09 -0.20
N ILE A 31 1.39 16.81 -1.32
CA ILE A 31 1.12 16.29 -2.66
C ILE A 31 2.02 15.10 -3.02
N ASP A 32 3.33 15.20 -2.79
CA ASP A 32 4.28 14.12 -3.12
C ASP A 32 4.06 12.90 -2.22
N SER A 33 3.70 13.15 -0.97
CA SER A 33 3.41 12.12 0.03
C SER A 33 2.10 11.37 -0.23
N PHE A 34 1.12 12.01 -0.88
CA PHE A 34 -0.14 11.38 -1.29
C PHE A 34 0.06 10.27 -2.32
N SER A 35 1.07 10.39 -3.18
CA SER A 35 1.38 9.36 -4.19
C SER A 35 1.71 8.01 -3.54
N GLY A 36 2.51 8.00 -2.47
CA GLY A 36 2.86 6.80 -1.72
C GLY A 36 1.66 6.14 -1.04
N VAL A 37 0.73 6.95 -0.53
CA VAL A 37 -0.52 6.46 0.07
C VAL A 37 -1.41 5.79 -0.99
N ILE A 38 -1.58 6.42 -2.16
CA ILE A 38 -2.41 5.88 -3.25
C ILE A 38 -1.83 4.57 -3.80
N ILE A 39 -0.51 4.51 -4.00
CA ILE A 39 0.17 3.29 -4.46
C ILE A 39 0.02 2.17 -3.43
N GLY A 40 0.26 2.46 -2.15
CA GLY A 40 0.10 1.49 -1.07
C GLY A 40 -1.34 0.95 -0.96
N LEU A 41 -2.34 1.82 -1.05
CA LEU A 41 -3.76 1.41 -1.07
C LEU A 41 -4.09 0.53 -2.27
N SER A 42 -3.58 0.88 -3.46
CA SER A 42 -3.82 0.14 -4.69
C SER A 42 -3.29 -1.30 -4.61
N ILE A 43 -2.10 -1.49 -4.04
CA ILE A 43 -1.50 -2.82 -3.81
C ILE A 43 -2.38 -3.66 -2.87
N VAL A 44 -2.89 -3.06 -1.79
CA VAL A 44 -3.77 -3.76 -0.83
C VAL A 44 -5.10 -4.15 -1.50
N VAL A 45 -5.71 -3.23 -2.25
CA VAL A 45 -6.96 -3.48 -2.98
C VAL A 45 -6.79 -4.59 -4.01
N ILE A 46 -5.72 -4.58 -4.81
CA ILE A 46 -5.42 -5.64 -5.78
C ILE A 46 -5.25 -6.98 -5.06
N ALA A 47 -4.49 -7.03 -3.97
CA ALA A 47 -4.31 -8.25 -3.17
C ALA A 47 -5.60 -8.77 -2.53
N LEU A 48 -6.61 -7.91 -2.32
CA LEU A 48 -7.95 -8.30 -1.86
C LEU A 48 -8.83 -8.80 -3.01
N ILE A 49 -8.86 -8.09 -4.14
CA ILE A 49 -9.63 -8.49 -5.34
C ILE A 49 -9.15 -9.85 -5.87
N GLU A 50 -7.83 -10.06 -5.91
CA GLU A 50 -7.23 -11.29 -6.41
C GLU A 50 -7.57 -12.51 -5.53
N ARG A 51 -7.94 -12.30 -4.26
CA ARG A 51 -8.48 -13.35 -3.38
C ARG A 51 -9.90 -13.73 -3.79
N ASN A 52 -10.74 -12.75 -4.12
CA ASN A 52 -12.13 -13.00 -4.50
C ASN A 52 -12.25 -13.63 -5.89
N LYS A 53 -11.34 -13.33 -6.81
CA LYS A 53 -11.30 -13.96 -8.15
C LYS A 53 -10.89 -15.44 -8.14
N LYS A 54 -10.26 -15.91 -7.07
CA LYS A 54 -9.80 -17.30 -6.91
C LYS A 54 -10.72 -18.13 -6.02
N SER A 55 -11.84 -17.57 -5.56
CA SER A 55 -12.87 -18.28 -4.80
C SER A 55 -14.04 -18.69 -5.69
#